data_AF-A0A094HZ97-F1
#
_entry.id   AF-A0A094HZ97-F1
#
_cell.length_a   1.000
_cell.length_b   1.000
_cell.length_c   1.000
_cell.angle_alpha   90.00
_cell.angle_beta   90.00
_cell.angle_gamma   90.00
#
_symmetry.space_group_name_H-M   'P 1'
#
loop_
_entity.id
_entity.type
_entity.pdbx_description
1 polymer ?
#
loop_
_entity_poly.entity_id
_entity_poly.type
_entity_poly.pdbx_seq_one_letter_code
_entity_poly.pdbx_strand_id
1 'polypeptide(L)'
;MATKPTWFRPLPVFSAAIILRIGLFLYGLWQDANSPMKYTDIDYYVFTDAARYVATNHSPYDRETYRYTPILSWLLLPTTWQGKWFSFGKGLFALSDIITGWLIVLVLRTTGGMPMDRALKFASIWLLNPMVATISTRGSSEGLLATMVVALVWAHFILKLHGIHPVIYASRVFGIHSAAISLCNCASAFVGEEGPTVDNVGTNLFVRDLQQSLYEPVLPLVHGVPPVLSTHVIFGCIPAGWHNGACPVGFNASYVAPTGL
;
A
#
# COMPACT_ATOMS: atom_id res chain seq x y z
N MET A 1 -17.76 -16.18 42.65
CA MET A 1 -17.82 -16.79 41.30
C MET A 1 -16.43 -16.68 40.69
N ALA A 2 -15.61 -17.73 40.75
CA ALA A 2 -14.24 -17.69 40.24
C ALA A 2 -14.28 -17.67 38.71
N THR A 3 -13.83 -16.57 38.10
CA THR A 3 -13.63 -16.49 36.65
C THR A 3 -12.50 -17.47 36.30
N LYS A 4 -12.84 -18.57 35.63
CA LYS A 4 -11.81 -19.47 35.07
C LYS A 4 -10.84 -18.63 34.24
N PRO A 5 -9.52 -18.73 34.44
CA PRO A 5 -8.57 -18.03 33.59
C PRO A 5 -8.71 -18.58 32.16
N THR A 6 -9.42 -17.85 31.31
CA THR A 6 -9.51 -18.16 29.89
C THR A 6 -8.25 -17.63 29.23
N TRP A 7 -7.54 -18.51 28.52
CA TRP A 7 -6.33 -18.13 27.77
C TRP A 7 -6.65 -17.15 26.62
N PHE A 8 -7.91 -17.09 26.20
CA PHE A 8 -8.43 -16.19 25.17
C PHE A 8 -8.70 -14.79 25.70
N ARG A 9 -7.66 -14.13 26.19
CA ARG A 9 -7.64 -12.68 26.46
C ARG A 9 -6.72 -11.99 25.44
N PRO A 10 -6.91 -10.70 25.16
CA PRO A 10 -6.08 -10.01 24.16
C PRO A 10 -4.59 -10.08 24.48
N LEU A 11 -4.19 -9.77 25.72
CA LEU A 11 -2.77 -9.75 26.10
C LEU A 11 -2.05 -11.09 25.84
N PRO A 12 -2.48 -12.26 26.39
CA PRO A 12 -1.81 -13.53 26.12
C PRO A 12 -1.72 -13.90 24.63
N VAL A 13 -2.80 -13.73 23.87
CA VAL A 13 -2.85 -14.13 22.46
C VAL A 13 -1.89 -13.27 21.62
N PHE A 14 -1.94 -11.95 21.79
CA PHE A 14 -1.08 -11.03 21.04
C PHE A 14 0.38 -11.14 21.48
N SER A 15 0.64 -11.28 22.79
CA SER A 15 2.00 -11.53 23.29
C SER A 15 2.58 -12.83 22.72
N ALA A 16 1.82 -13.93 22.70
CA ALA A 16 2.27 -15.18 22.10
C ALA A 16 2.56 -15.04 20.60
N ALA A 17 1.70 -14.31 19.86
CA ALA A 17 1.88 -14.06 18.43
C ALA A 17 3.12 -13.21 18.12
N ILE A 18 3.42 -12.22 18.97
CA ILE A 18 4.62 -11.38 18.87
C ILE A 18 5.86 -12.20 19.20
N ILE A 19 5.85 -12.97 20.29
CA ILE A 19 6.97 -13.83 20.69
C ILE A 19 7.29 -14.84 19.58
N LEU A 20 6.26 -15.47 19.00
CA LEU A 20 6.43 -16.39 17.87
C LEU A 20 7.16 -15.72 16.70
N ARG A 21 6.74 -14.52 16.30
CA ARG A 21 7.36 -13.76 15.20
C ARG A 21 8.77 -13.30 15.52
N ILE A 22 9.03 -12.82 16.74
CA ILE A 22 10.38 -12.45 17.19
C ILE A 22 11.29 -13.68 17.16
N GLY A 23 10.82 -14.83 17.66
CA GLY A 23 11.58 -16.08 17.65
C GLY A 23 11.95 -16.51 16.22
N LEU A 24 10.97 -16.55 15.31
CA LEU A 24 11.19 -16.89 13.91
C LEU A 24 12.06 -15.87 13.17
N PHE A 25 11.92 -14.59 13.49
CA PHE A 25 12.76 -13.52 12.92
C PHE A 25 14.22 -13.69 13.33
N LEU A 26 14.50 -13.90 14.62
CA LEU A 26 15.85 -14.14 15.13
C LEU A 26 16.44 -15.45 14.58
N TYR A 27 15.62 -16.51 14.51
CA TYR A 27 16.00 -17.77 13.87
C TYR A 27 16.35 -17.55 12.39
N GLY A 28 15.56 -16.77 11.66
CA GLY A 28 15.82 -16.44 10.27
C GLY A 28 17.15 -15.70 10.06
N LEU A 29 17.46 -14.72 10.92
CA LEU A 29 18.75 -14.04 10.89
C LEU A 29 19.92 -14.99 11.15
N TRP A 30 19.77 -15.90 12.12
CA TRP A 30 20.76 -16.91 12.40
C TRP A 30 20.92 -17.89 11.23
N GLN A 31 19.84 -18.38 10.65
CA GLN A 31 19.86 -19.29 9.50
C GLN A 31 20.51 -18.63 8.28
N ASP A 32 20.16 -17.38 7.98
CA ASP A 32 20.74 -16.63 6.87
C ASP A 32 22.26 -16.44 7.01
N ALA A 33 22.77 -16.37 8.25
CA ALA A 33 24.21 -16.24 8.53
C ALA A 33 24.97 -17.58 8.51
N ASN A 34 24.32 -18.69 8.87
CA ASN A 34 24.99 -19.97 9.12
C ASN A 34 24.68 -21.06 8.08
N SER A 35 23.68 -20.86 7.22
CA SER A 35 23.25 -21.84 6.22
C SER A 35 23.47 -21.35 4.78
N PRO A 36 23.81 -22.26 3.83
CA PRO A 36 23.77 -21.96 2.41
C PRO A 36 22.33 -21.72 1.92
N MET A 37 21.34 -22.41 2.52
CA MET A 37 19.92 -22.19 2.22
C MET A 37 19.37 -21.05 3.06
N LYS A 38 19.07 -19.93 2.39
CA LYS A 38 18.55 -18.71 3.02
C LYS A 38 17.11 -18.89 3.49
N TYR A 39 16.83 -18.36 4.68
CA TYR A 39 15.50 -18.21 5.22
C TYR A 39 14.77 -17.06 4.51
N THR A 40 15.49 -15.96 4.25
CA THR A 40 14.96 -14.80 3.53
C THR A 40 14.33 -15.19 2.20
N ASP A 41 13.13 -14.69 1.94
CA ASP A 41 12.44 -14.92 0.68
C ASP A 41 13.12 -14.21 -0.49
N ILE A 42 13.04 -14.77 -1.69
CA ILE A 42 13.68 -14.20 -2.87
C ILE A 42 13.02 -12.87 -3.28
N ASP A 43 11.69 -12.78 -3.12
CA ASP A 43 10.94 -11.56 -3.37
C ASP A 43 11.37 -10.41 -2.45
N TYR A 44 11.87 -10.71 -1.24
CA TYR A 44 12.38 -9.68 -0.34
C TYR A 44 13.57 -8.93 -0.94
N TYR A 45 14.48 -9.65 -1.60
CA TYR A 45 15.60 -9.02 -2.30
C TYR A 45 15.09 -8.13 -3.44
N VAL A 46 14.12 -8.59 -4.22
CA VAL A 46 13.49 -7.79 -5.29
C VAL A 46 12.88 -6.50 -4.75
N PHE A 47 12.21 -6.55 -3.60
CA PHE A 47 11.66 -5.34 -2.97
C PHE A 47 12.74 -4.36 -2.51
N THR A 48 13.78 -4.88 -1.84
CA THR A 48 14.86 -4.03 -1.32
C THR A 48 15.75 -3.48 -2.44
N ASP A 49 15.93 -4.21 -3.54
CA ASP A 49 16.62 -3.72 -4.73
C ASP A 49 15.84 -2.55 -5.33
N ALA A 50 14.53 -2.71 -5.55
CA ALA A 50 13.68 -1.62 -6.04
C ALA A 50 13.67 -0.42 -5.09
N ALA A 51 13.70 -0.64 -3.78
CA ALA A 51 13.87 0.44 -2.81
C ALA A 51 15.21 1.17 -2.96
N ARG A 52 16.29 0.49 -3.35
CA ARG A 52 17.58 1.13 -3.68
C ARG A 52 17.51 1.97 -4.95
N TYR A 53 16.86 1.50 -6.01
CA TYR A 53 16.60 2.32 -7.20
C TYR A 53 15.87 3.61 -6.83
N VAL A 54 14.80 3.47 -6.05
CA VAL A 54 14.02 4.59 -5.51
C VAL A 54 14.89 5.55 -4.69
N ALA A 55 15.76 5.04 -3.81
CA ALA A 55 16.68 5.87 -3.02
C ALA A 55 17.71 6.63 -3.88
N THR A 56 17.95 6.18 -5.11
CA THR A 56 18.82 6.84 -6.10
C THR A 56 18.06 7.66 -7.15
N ASN A 57 16.79 8.00 -6.90
CA ASN A 57 15.91 8.74 -7.83
C ASN A 57 15.63 8.00 -9.15
N HIS A 58 15.68 6.67 -9.15
CA HIS A 58 15.29 5.82 -10.28
C HIS A 58 13.92 5.17 -10.03
N SER A 59 13.28 4.70 -11.11
CA SER A 59 11.99 4.04 -10.98
C SER A 59 12.19 2.67 -10.31
N PRO A 60 11.29 2.23 -9.42
CA PRO A 60 11.36 0.87 -8.89
C PRO A 60 11.22 -0.20 -9.98
N TYR A 61 10.62 0.15 -11.12
CA TYR A 61 10.48 -0.71 -12.29
C TYR A 61 11.74 -0.84 -13.14
N ASP A 62 12.78 -0.03 -12.87
CA ASP A 62 14.10 -0.18 -13.51
C ASP A 62 14.78 -1.49 -13.05
N ARG A 63 14.26 -2.12 -11.99
CA ARG A 63 14.61 -3.50 -11.62
C ARG A 63 13.83 -4.49 -12.49
N GLU A 64 14.56 -5.25 -13.32
CA GLU A 64 14.03 -6.18 -14.34
C GLU A 64 13.02 -7.25 -13.87
N THR A 65 12.84 -7.48 -12.57
CA THR A 65 11.89 -8.46 -12.01
C THR A 65 10.91 -7.86 -11.01
N TYR A 66 10.85 -6.53 -10.88
CA TYR A 66 9.94 -5.87 -9.96
C TYR A 66 8.52 -5.78 -10.54
N ARG A 67 7.60 -6.56 -9.96
CA ARG A 67 6.20 -6.68 -10.41
C ARG A 67 5.18 -6.20 -9.38
N TYR A 68 5.64 -5.48 -8.37
CA TYR A 68 4.83 -5.10 -7.21
C TYR A 68 4.45 -3.61 -7.30
N THR A 69 3.51 -3.18 -6.47
CA THR A 69 3.10 -1.76 -6.41
C THR A 69 4.30 -0.89 -6.02
N PRO A 70 4.51 0.29 -6.64
CA PRO A 70 5.67 1.11 -6.34
C PRO A 70 5.60 1.66 -4.91
N ILE A 71 4.41 1.80 -4.32
CA ILE A 71 4.29 2.24 -2.92
C ILE A 71 4.99 1.29 -1.93
N LEU A 72 5.13 0.00 -2.29
CA LEU A 72 5.85 -0.98 -1.48
C LEU A 72 7.35 -0.69 -1.43
N SER A 73 7.99 -0.34 -2.56
CA SER A 73 9.41 -0.01 -2.58
C SER A 73 9.69 1.29 -1.82
N TRP A 74 8.81 2.29 -1.94
CA TRP A 74 8.87 3.53 -1.16
C TRP A 74 8.75 3.27 0.35
N LEU A 75 7.83 2.40 0.76
CA LEU A 75 7.66 2.01 2.17
C LEU A 75 8.90 1.29 2.75
N LEU A 76 9.67 0.64 1.88
CA LEU A 76 10.90 -0.08 2.24
C LEU A 76 12.17 0.76 2.11
N LEU A 77 12.08 2.07 1.86
CA LEU A 77 13.23 2.97 1.82
C LEU A 77 14.21 2.82 3.01
N PRO A 78 13.74 2.65 4.27
CA PRO A 78 14.66 2.46 5.39
C PRO A 78 15.58 1.24 5.22
N THR A 79 15.21 0.24 4.42
CA THR A 79 16.06 -0.93 4.14
C THR A 79 17.34 -0.60 3.38
N THR A 80 17.40 0.56 2.74
CA THR A 80 18.57 1.06 2.02
C THR A 80 19.63 1.66 2.95
N TRP A 81 19.26 1.99 4.19
CA TRP A 81 20.18 2.50 5.18
C TRP A 81 21.19 1.42 5.56
N GLN A 82 22.46 1.78 5.72
CA GLN A 82 23.52 0.80 5.94
C GLN A 82 23.33 0.02 7.26
N GLY A 83 23.86 -1.20 7.32
CA GLY A 83 23.88 -2.03 8.53
C GLY A 83 22.64 -2.93 8.67
N LYS A 84 22.07 -3.00 9.89
CA LYS A 84 20.98 -3.95 10.22
C LYS A 84 19.61 -3.56 9.66
N TRP A 85 19.50 -2.41 9.02
CA TRP A 85 18.26 -1.90 8.43
C TRP A 85 17.75 -2.72 7.27
N PHE A 86 18.59 -3.57 6.64
CA PHE A 86 18.14 -4.54 5.65
C PHE A 86 16.95 -5.37 6.12
N SER A 87 16.81 -5.65 7.43
CA SER A 87 15.71 -6.46 7.96
C SER A 87 14.47 -5.66 8.38
N PHE A 88 14.46 -4.33 8.15
CA PHE A 88 13.33 -3.46 8.49
C PHE A 88 12.01 -3.93 7.86
N GLY A 89 12.03 -4.27 6.57
CA GLY A 89 10.84 -4.74 5.85
C GLY A 89 10.25 -6.01 6.44
N LYS A 90 11.09 -6.98 6.83
CA LYS A 90 10.63 -8.18 7.55
C LYS A 90 9.92 -7.85 8.87
N GLY A 91 10.44 -6.87 9.61
CA GLY A 91 9.80 -6.38 10.84
C GLY A 91 8.45 -5.72 10.56
N LEU A 92 8.38 -4.91 9.50
CA LEU A 92 7.16 -4.25 9.04
C LEU A 92 6.09 -5.27 8.61
N PHE A 93 6.46 -6.31 7.87
CA PHE A 93 5.54 -7.37 7.45
C PHE A 93 5.10 -8.26 8.62
N ALA A 94 5.98 -8.53 9.57
CA ALA A 94 5.59 -9.21 10.80
C ALA A 94 4.64 -8.36 11.65
N LEU A 95 4.81 -7.03 11.67
CA LEU A 95 3.90 -6.11 12.35
C LEU A 95 2.53 -6.05 11.68
N SER A 96 2.49 -6.07 10.35
CA SER A 96 1.21 -6.04 9.61
C SER A 96 0.34 -7.26 9.90
N ASP A 97 0.93 -8.45 10.13
CA ASP A 97 0.17 -9.60 10.62
C ASP A 97 -0.52 -9.36 11.96
N ILE A 98 0.16 -8.68 12.89
CA ILE A 98 -0.39 -8.37 14.21
C ILE A 98 -1.54 -7.38 14.08
N ILE A 99 -1.38 -6.36 13.23
CA ILE A 99 -2.44 -5.39 12.90
C ILE A 99 -3.62 -6.12 12.23
N THR A 100 -3.38 -7.03 11.30
CA THR A 100 -4.42 -7.85 10.65
C THR A 100 -5.21 -8.62 11.69
N GLY A 101 -4.54 -9.32 12.62
CA GLY A 101 -5.22 -10.04 13.70
C GLY A 101 -6.07 -9.13 14.59
N TRP A 102 -5.61 -7.91 14.87
CA TRP A 102 -6.40 -6.91 15.59
C TRP A 102 -7.62 -6.45 14.80
N LEU A 103 -7.47 -6.18 13.51
CA LEU A 103 -8.58 -5.79 12.63
C LEU A 103 -9.62 -6.91 12.51
N ILE A 104 -9.21 -8.17 12.46
CA ILE A 104 -10.13 -9.32 12.49
C ILE A 104 -10.98 -9.30 13.76
N VAL A 105 -10.36 -9.07 14.93
CA VAL A 105 -11.10 -8.94 16.19
C VAL A 105 -12.09 -7.77 16.11
N LEU A 106 -11.67 -6.61 15.61
CA LEU A 106 -12.54 -5.45 15.46
C LEU A 106 -13.75 -5.76 14.58
N VAL A 107 -13.54 -6.31 13.37
CA VAL A 107 -14.61 -6.66 12.43
C VAL A 107 -15.60 -7.64 13.05
N LEU A 108 -15.12 -8.71 13.69
CA LEU A 108 -15.99 -9.72 14.31
C LEU A 108 -16.82 -9.15 15.46
N ARG A 109 -16.27 -8.17 16.19
CA ARG A 109 -16.99 -7.51 17.29
C ARG A 109 -17.98 -6.47 16.79
N THR A 110 -17.61 -5.64 15.81
CA THR A 110 -18.47 -4.57 15.29
C THR A 110 -19.63 -5.11 14.46
N THR A 111 -19.39 -6.12 13.64
CA THR A 111 -20.40 -6.64 12.70
C THR A 111 -21.17 -7.82 13.29
N GLY A 112 -20.47 -8.74 13.96
CA GLY A 112 -21.07 -9.98 14.46
C GLY A 112 -21.61 -9.89 15.88
N GLY A 113 -21.42 -8.76 16.59
CA GLY A 113 -21.74 -8.64 18.02
C GLY A 113 -21.03 -9.71 18.88
N MET A 114 -19.93 -10.27 18.37
CA MET A 114 -19.33 -11.47 18.92
C MET A 114 -18.67 -11.19 20.28
N PRO A 115 -18.82 -12.09 21.28
CA PRO A 115 -18.08 -11.94 22.53
C PRO A 115 -16.57 -12.04 22.26
N MET A 116 -15.79 -11.28 23.03
CA MET A 116 -14.33 -11.13 22.86
C MET A 116 -13.61 -12.48 22.76
N ASP A 117 -13.92 -13.42 23.65
CA ASP A 117 -13.28 -14.74 23.70
C ASP A 117 -13.46 -15.53 22.40
N ARG A 118 -14.63 -15.41 21.75
CA ARG A 118 -14.89 -16.10 20.47
C ARG A 118 -14.21 -15.39 19.30
N ALA A 119 -14.19 -14.06 19.29
CA ALA A 119 -13.48 -13.28 18.29
C ALA A 119 -11.96 -13.58 18.34
N LEU A 120 -11.40 -13.68 19.55
CA LEU A 120 -9.99 -14.04 19.76
C LEU A 120 -9.67 -15.45 19.30
N LYS A 121 -10.57 -16.43 19.44
CA LYS A 121 -10.38 -17.78 18.89
C LYS A 121 -10.21 -17.77 17.37
N PHE A 122 -11.05 -17.01 16.67
CA PHE A 122 -10.93 -16.86 15.21
C PHE A 122 -9.66 -16.08 14.83
N ALA A 123 -9.36 -14.98 15.51
CA ALA A 123 -8.13 -14.22 15.26
C ALA A 123 -6.86 -15.04 15.55
N SER A 124 -6.92 -15.96 16.50
CA SER A 124 -5.80 -16.87 16.83
C SER A 124 -5.42 -17.78 15.66
N ILE A 125 -6.36 -18.12 14.78
CA ILE A 125 -6.09 -18.91 13.56
C ILE A 125 -5.12 -18.16 12.63
N TRP A 126 -5.15 -16.82 12.63
CA TRP A 126 -4.19 -16.00 11.89
C TRP A 126 -2.92 -15.74 12.72
N LEU A 127 -3.10 -15.23 13.94
CA LEU A 127 -2.02 -14.73 14.79
C LEU A 127 -1.03 -15.82 15.23
N LEU A 128 -1.52 -17.03 15.50
CA LEU A 128 -0.72 -18.13 16.04
C LEU A 128 -0.40 -19.20 15.01
N ASN A 129 -0.73 -18.97 13.73
CA ASN A 129 -0.39 -19.89 12.67
C ASN A 129 1.10 -19.77 12.32
N PRO A 130 1.89 -20.84 12.51
CA PRO A 130 3.33 -20.82 12.23
C PRO A 130 3.63 -20.58 10.75
N MET A 131 2.75 -20.98 9.83
CA MET A 131 2.93 -20.76 8.38
C MET A 131 2.85 -19.26 8.05
N VAL A 132 1.84 -18.55 8.55
CA VAL A 132 1.69 -17.09 8.37
C VAL A 132 2.88 -16.35 8.99
N ALA A 133 3.24 -16.70 10.23
CA ALA A 133 4.37 -16.10 10.92
C ALA A 133 5.71 -16.37 10.20
N THR A 134 5.86 -17.54 9.59
CA THR A 134 7.06 -17.86 8.77
C THR A 134 7.09 -17.01 7.51
N ILE A 135 5.99 -16.92 6.75
CA ILE A 135 5.93 -16.14 5.50
C ILE A 135 6.29 -14.66 5.73
N SER A 136 5.70 -14.03 6.75
CA SER A 136 5.97 -12.62 7.04
C SER A 136 7.40 -12.39 7.54
N THR A 137 7.92 -13.26 8.42
CA THR A 137 9.30 -13.13 8.93
C THR A 137 10.38 -13.47 7.90
N ARG A 138 10.04 -14.26 6.86
CA ARG A 138 10.91 -14.48 5.68
C ARG A 138 11.02 -13.24 4.80
N GLY A 139 10.10 -12.29 4.91
CA GLY A 139 10.12 -11.04 4.15
C GLY A 139 9.06 -10.94 3.06
N SER A 140 7.99 -11.74 3.08
CA SER A 140 6.88 -11.59 2.14
C SER A 140 5.93 -10.46 2.57
N SER A 141 5.43 -9.69 1.60
CA SER A 141 4.50 -8.58 1.80
C SER A 141 3.02 -8.99 1.92
N GLU A 142 2.71 -10.30 1.90
CA GLU A 142 1.35 -10.81 1.98
C GLU A 142 0.58 -10.33 3.22
N GLY A 143 1.25 -10.23 4.38
CA GLY A 143 0.63 -9.71 5.61
C GLY A 143 0.18 -8.25 5.48
N LEU A 144 0.91 -7.43 4.70
CA LEU A 144 0.53 -6.05 4.42
C LEU A 144 -0.73 -5.99 3.55
N LEU A 145 -0.78 -6.81 2.50
CA LEU A 145 -1.97 -6.93 1.65
C LEU A 145 -3.19 -7.40 2.45
N ALA A 146 -3.02 -8.41 3.30
CA ALA A 146 -4.08 -8.90 4.19
C ALA A 146 -4.58 -7.79 5.12
N THR A 147 -3.66 -6.99 5.68
CA THR A 147 -4.02 -5.82 6.52
C THR A 147 -4.90 -4.84 5.75
N MET A 148 -4.50 -4.48 4.53
CA MET A 148 -5.26 -3.53 3.69
C MET A 148 -6.66 -4.05 3.36
N VAL A 149 -6.78 -5.34 2.99
CA VAL A 149 -8.08 -5.96 2.69
C VAL A 149 -8.99 -5.97 3.91
N VAL A 150 -8.50 -6.41 5.07
CA VAL A 150 -9.32 -6.44 6.30
C VAL A 150 -9.65 -5.02 6.78
N ALA A 151 -8.74 -4.06 6.63
CA ALA A 151 -8.99 -2.66 6.93
C ALA A 151 -10.10 -2.07 6.05
N LEU A 152 -10.14 -2.39 4.75
CA LEU A 152 -11.21 -1.99 3.85
C LEU A 152 -12.55 -2.60 4.27
N VAL A 153 -12.57 -3.88 4.63
CA VAL A 153 -13.76 -4.56 5.15
C VAL A 153 -14.25 -3.89 6.43
N TRP A 154 -13.33 -3.60 7.36
CA TRP A 154 -13.65 -2.89 8.60
C TRP A 154 -14.22 -1.49 8.34
N ALA A 155 -13.59 -0.72 7.45
CA ALA A 155 -14.06 0.60 7.06
C ALA A 155 -15.47 0.53 6.46
N HIS A 156 -15.74 -0.42 5.57
CA HIS A 156 -17.08 -0.64 5.02
C HIS A 156 -18.14 -0.83 6.11
N PHE A 157 -17.85 -1.63 7.14
CA PHE A 157 -18.78 -1.85 8.24
C PHE A 157 -18.99 -0.62 9.12
N ILE A 158 -17.93 0.12 9.44
CA ILE A 158 -18.03 1.39 10.19
C ILE A 158 -18.96 2.38 9.46
N LEU A 159 -18.80 2.50 8.14
CA LEU A 159 -19.59 3.43 7.33
C LEU A 159 -21.06 3.04 7.26
N LYS A 160 -21.33 1.74 7.13
CA LYS A 160 -22.69 1.21 7.18
C LYS A 160 -23.36 1.51 8.52
N LEU A 161 -22.64 1.41 9.64
CA LEU A 161 -23.15 1.74 10.97
C LEU A 161 -23.49 3.23 11.13
N HIS A 162 -22.76 4.12 10.46
CA HIS A 162 -23.01 5.56 10.48
C HIS A 162 -24.03 6.03 9.42
N GLY A 163 -24.68 5.11 8.69
CA GLY A 163 -25.68 5.45 7.67
C GLY A 163 -25.10 6.16 6.44
N ILE A 164 -23.77 6.13 6.25
CA ILE A 164 -23.12 6.71 5.08
C ILE A 164 -23.19 5.68 3.96
N HIS A 165 -24.06 5.92 2.97
CA HIS A 165 -24.18 5.04 1.81
C HIS A 165 -22.81 4.87 1.13
N PRO A 166 -22.44 3.65 0.69
CA PRO A 166 -21.15 3.38 0.06
C PRO A 166 -20.87 4.24 -1.18
N VAL A 167 -21.92 4.75 -1.85
CA VAL A 167 -21.81 5.73 -2.94
C VAL A 167 -21.21 7.05 -2.46
N ILE A 168 -21.65 7.58 -1.31
CA ILE A 168 -21.15 8.83 -0.73
C ILE A 168 -19.72 8.66 -0.21
N TYR A 169 -19.38 7.46 0.30
CA TYR A 169 -18.00 7.16 0.70
C TYR A 169 -17.07 6.96 -0.49
N ALA A 170 -17.51 6.32 -1.57
CA ALA A 170 -16.76 6.27 -2.82
C ALA A 170 -16.50 7.70 -3.32
N SER A 171 -17.49 8.59 -3.26
CA SER A 171 -17.33 10.03 -3.58
C SER A 171 -16.40 10.78 -2.61
N ARG A 172 -16.37 10.43 -1.32
CA ARG A 172 -15.48 11.05 -0.31
C ARG A 172 -14.06 10.49 -0.33
N VAL A 173 -13.86 9.21 -0.60
CA VAL A 173 -12.56 8.61 -0.89
C VAL A 173 -12.04 9.13 -2.21
N PHE A 174 -12.89 9.30 -3.23
CA PHE A 174 -12.56 10.07 -4.43
C PHE A 174 -12.23 11.52 -4.11
N GLY A 175 -12.94 12.16 -3.17
CA GLY A 175 -12.61 13.50 -2.70
C GLY A 175 -11.26 13.56 -1.99
N ILE A 176 -10.90 12.55 -1.20
CA ILE A 176 -9.57 12.39 -0.59
C ILE A 176 -8.52 12.08 -1.66
N HIS A 177 -8.87 11.36 -2.72
CA HIS A 177 -8.01 11.05 -3.86
C HIS A 177 -7.75 12.31 -4.71
N SER A 178 -8.77 13.07 -5.03
CA SER A 178 -8.68 14.38 -5.70
C SER A 178 -7.98 15.41 -4.81
N ALA A 179 -8.18 15.37 -3.49
CA ALA A 179 -7.44 16.21 -2.54
C ALA A 179 -5.98 15.77 -2.39
N ALA A 180 -5.68 14.46 -2.45
CA ALA A 180 -4.32 13.92 -2.45
C ALA A 180 -3.60 14.22 -3.77
N ILE A 181 -4.29 14.14 -4.91
CA ILE A 181 -3.79 14.60 -6.22
C ILE A 181 -3.60 16.11 -6.21
N SER A 182 -4.52 16.86 -5.63
CA SER A 182 -4.39 18.32 -5.49
C SER A 182 -3.28 18.70 -4.52
N LEU A 183 -3.07 17.96 -3.43
CA LEU A 183 -1.95 18.14 -2.50
C LEU A 183 -0.63 17.73 -3.14
N CYS A 184 -0.60 16.66 -3.93
CA CYS A 184 0.54 16.28 -4.75
C CYS A 184 0.87 17.36 -5.77
N ASN A 185 -0.11 17.84 -6.54
CA ASN A 185 0.08 18.90 -7.53
C ASN A 185 0.43 20.25 -6.89
N CYS A 186 -0.12 20.57 -5.71
CA CYS A 186 0.28 21.74 -4.94
C CYS A 186 1.70 21.59 -4.36
N ALA A 187 2.10 20.39 -3.95
CA ALA A 187 3.48 20.10 -3.54
C ALA A 187 4.44 20.23 -4.73
N SER A 188 4.06 19.77 -5.92
CA SER A 188 4.79 20.00 -7.17
C SER A 188 4.90 21.49 -7.53
N ALA A 189 3.86 22.28 -7.24
CA ALA A 189 3.84 23.73 -7.48
C ALA A 189 4.68 24.53 -6.46
N PHE A 190 4.70 24.11 -5.19
CA PHE A 190 5.58 24.70 -4.16
C PHE A 190 7.06 24.38 -4.39
N VAL A 191 7.36 23.22 -4.99
CA VAL A 191 8.72 22.82 -5.37
C VAL A 191 9.17 23.50 -6.68
N GLY A 192 8.21 23.97 -7.49
CA GLY A 192 8.46 24.56 -8.82
C GLY A 192 9.08 25.98 -8.84
N GLU A 193 9.25 26.65 -7.71
CA GLU A 193 9.90 27.98 -7.66
C GLU A 193 11.41 27.94 -7.37
N GLU A 194 11.99 26.80 -6.95
CA GLU A 194 13.42 26.73 -6.61
C GLU A 194 14.25 25.86 -7.58
N GLY A 195 14.19 26.17 -8.88
CA GLY A 195 15.18 25.72 -9.88
C GLY A 195 15.40 24.19 -10.03
N PRO A 196 16.22 23.76 -11.01
CA PRO A 196 16.55 22.36 -11.20
C PRO A 196 17.69 21.97 -10.24
N THR A 197 17.40 21.85 -8.96
CA THR A 197 18.32 21.19 -8.02
C THR A 197 18.03 19.68 -8.01
N VAL A 198 19.09 18.89 -7.83
CA VAL A 198 19.10 17.41 -7.90
C VAL A 198 18.08 16.75 -6.94
N ASP A 199 17.61 17.51 -5.94
CA ASP A 199 16.68 17.07 -4.90
C ASP A 199 15.21 17.02 -5.37
N ASN A 200 14.86 17.72 -6.45
CA ASN A 200 13.47 17.82 -6.92
C ASN A 200 13.04 16.68 -7.86
N VAL A 201 13.98 15.90 -8.38
CA VAL A 201 13.67 14.79 -9.32
C VAL A 201 12.99 13.62 -8.61
N GLY A 202 13.45 13.27 -7.40
CA GLY A 202 12.91 12.15 -6.61
C GLY A 202 11.46 12.36 -6.18
N THR A 203 11.12 13.56 -5.72
CA THR A 203 9.75 13.93 -5.32
C THR A 203 8.79 13.87 -6.50
N ASN A 204 9.21 14.34 -7.68
CA ASN A 204 8.41 14.27 -8.89
C ASN A 204 8.20 12.82 -9.38
N LEU A 205 9.19 11.95 -9.20
CA LEU A 205 9.08 10.53 -9.54
C LEU A 205 8.12 9.79 -8.58
N PHE A 206 8.22 10.07 -7.27
CA PHE A 206 7.27 9.55 -6.27
C PHE A 206 5.83 9.91 -6.62
N VAL A 207 5.56 11.19 -6.90
CA VAL A 207 4.21 11.65 -7.24
C VAL A 207 3.69 10.95 -8.51
N ARG A 208 4.55 10.79 -9.53
CA ARG A 208 4.20 10.08 -10.77
C ARG A 208 3.89 8.60 -10.54
N ASP A 209 4.76 7.88 -9.84
CA ASP A 209 4.57 6.45 -9.56
C ASP A 209 3.35 6.21 -8.65
N LEU A 210 3.13 7.11 -7.69
CA LEU A 210 1.99 7.04 -6.79
C LEU A 210 0.69 7.37 -7.52
N GLN A 211 0.69 8.37 -8.41
CA GLN A 211 -0.42 8.63 -9.31
C GLN A 211 -0.70 7.42 -10.21
N GLN A 212 0.32 6.79 -10.78
CA GLN A 212 0.15 5.61 -11.62
C GLN A 212 -0.40 4.41 -10.83
N SER A 213 0.06 4.17 -9.61
CA SER A 213 -0.44 3.10 -8.75
C SER A 213 -1.88 3.33 -8.26
N LEU A 214 -2.33 4.58 -8.22
CA LEU A 214 -3.64 4.98 -7.71
C LEU A 214 -4.68 5.13 -8.83
N TYR A 215 -4.28 5.55 -10.02
CA TYR A 215 -5.18 6.01 -11.09
C TYR A 215 -5.50 4.92 -12.13
N GLU A 216 -4.50 4.16 -12.59
CA GLU A 216 -4.64 3.09 -13.59
C GLU A 216 -5.70 2.03 -13.23
N PRO A 217 -5.76 1.48 -12.00
CA PRO A 217 -6.75 0.45 -11.66
C PRO A 217 -8.19 0.97 -11.54
N VAL A 218 -8.38 2.30 -11.49
CA VAL A 218 -9.70 2.95 -11.28
C VAL A 218 -10.28 3.49 -12.59
N LEU A 219 -9.45 3.73 -13.61
CA LEU A 219 -9.87 4.24 -14.92
C LEU A 219 -11.01 3.43 -15.57
N PRO A 220 -11.00 2.08 -15.57
CA PRO A 220 -12.07 1.27 -16.15
C PRO A 220 -13.38 1.36 -15.37
N LEU A 221 -13.31 1.59 -14.05
CA LEU A 221 -14.47 1.73 -13.17
C LEU A 221 -15.16 3.09 -13.30
N VAL A 222 -14.41 4.12 -13.72
CA VAL A 222 -14.92 5.50 -13.88
C VAL A 222 -15.46 5.76 -15.29
N HIS A 223 -14.83 5.19 -16.31
CA HIS A 223 -15.14 5.51 -17.71
C HIS A 223 -15.73 4.34 -18.51
N GLY A 224 -15.85 3.14 -17.94
CA GLY A 224 -16.39 1.96 -18.63
C GLY A 224 -15.52 1.48 -19.80
N VAL A 225 -14.24 1.87 -19.84
CA VAL A 225 -13.31 1.55 -20.93
C VAL A 225 -12.52 0.29 -20.57
N PRO A 226 -12.43 -0.73 -21.45
CA PRO A 226 -11.67 -1.94 -21.18
C PRO A 226 -10.15 -1.65 -21.05
N PRO A 227 -9.41 -2.43 -20.25
CA PRO A 227 -8.06 -2.12 -19.77
C PRO A 227 -6.92 -2.25 -20.80
N VAL A 228 -7.21 -2.14 -22.11
CA VAL A 228 -6.24 -2.44 -23.19
C VAL A 228 -5.70 -1.20 -23.89
N LEU A 229 -6.19 0.02 -23.61
CA LEU A 229 -5.65 1.23 -24.26
C LEU A 229 -4.51 1.87 -23.46
N SER A 230 -3.31 1.37 -23.75
CA SER A 230 -2.01 1.75 -23.22
C SER A 230 -1.57 3.18 -23.62
N THR A 231 -1.01 3.91 -22.66
CA THR A 231 0.17 4.79 -22.78
C THR A 231 0.15 6.12 -23.56
N HIS A 232 -0.96 6.60 -24.14
CA HIS A 232 -0.93 7.87 -24.92
C HIS A 232 -1.82 9.04 -24.45
N VAL A 233 -2.51 8.95 -23.31
CA VAL A 233 -3.39 10.06 -22.86
C VAL A 233 -2.73 11.00 -21.83
N ILE A 234 -1.59 10.64 -21.23
CA ILE A 234 -0.91 11.50 -20.23
C ILE A 234 0.21 12.32 -20.90
N PHE A 235 -0.14 13.12 -21.90
CA PHE A 235 0.70 14.22 -22.39
C PHE A 235 -0.22 15.35 -22.89
N GLY A 236 -0.96 15.94 -21.97
CA GLY A 236 -2.00 16.93 -22.31
C GLY A 236 -2.37 17.88 -21.18
N CYS A 237 -1.45 18.18 -20.26
CA CYS A 237 -1.57 19.34 -19.38
C CYS A 237 -0.25 20.11 -19.44
N ILE A 238 -0.02 20.76 -20.58
CA ILE A 238 0.90 21.90 -20.65
C ILE A 238 0.23 23.02 -19.81
N PRO A 239 0.94 23.70 -18.90
CA PRO A 239 0.38 24.87 -18.23
C PRO A 239 0.11 25.92 -19.29
N ALA A 240 -1.15 26.33 -19.44
CA ALA A 240 -1.52 27.47 -20.27
C ALA A 240 -0.77 28.70 -19.73
N GLY A 241 0.17 29.21 -20.52
CA GLY A 241 0.88 30.44 -20.24
C GLY A 241 -0.11 31.59 -20.10
N TRP A 242 -0.01 32.31 -18.99
CA TRP A 242 -0.71 33.56 -18.78
C TRP A 242 -0.12 34.62 -19.72
N HIS A 243 -0.84 34.93 -20.79
CA HIS A 243 -0.72 36.22 -21.46
C HIS A 243 -2.08 36.94 -21.41
N ASN A 244 -2.02 38.18 -20.95
CA ASN A 244 -3.13 39.09 -20.71
C ASN A 244 -4.05 39.24 -21.93
N GLY A 245 -5.36 39.11 -21.71
CA GLY A 245 -6.41 39.69 -22.57
C GLY A 245 -7.37 38.69 -23.22
N ALA A 246 -8.66 38.86 -22.88
CA ALA A 246 -9.88 38.37 -23.57
C ALA A 246 -10.33 36.91 -23.34
N CYS A 247 -11.51 36.75 -22.71
CA CYS A 247 -12.40 35.59 -22.83
C CYS A 247 -13.33 35.76 -24.08
N PRO A 248 -14.24 34.82 -24.38
CA PRO A 248 -14.08 33.41 -24.79
C PRO A 248 -14.86 33.10 -26.10
N VAL A 249 -14.38 32.23 -26.99
CA VAL A 249 -15.25 31.73 -28.11
C VAL A 249 -14.87 30.33 -28.59
N GLY A 250 -15.85 29.42 -28.63
CA GLY A 250 -15.95 28.39 -29.67
C GLY A 250 -15.57 26.96 -29.31
N PHE A 251 -16.57 26.15 -28.93
CA PHE A 251 -16.57 24.73 -29.28
C PHE A 251 -16.54 24.60 -30.80
N ASN A 252 -15.57 23.87 -31.36
CA ASN A 252 -15.64 23.46 -32.76
C ASN A 252 -15.44 21.95 -32.88
N ALA A 253 -16.54 21.26 -33.14
CA ALA A 253 -16.57 19.86 -33.52
C ALA A 253 -16.17 19.75 -34.99
N SER A 254 -15.02 19.16 -35.28
CA SER A 254 -14.66 18.64 -36.60
C SER A 254 -13.41 17.79 -36.47
N TYR A 255 -13.55 16.46 -36.47
CA TYR A 255 -12.73 15.55 -37.26
C TYR A 255 -13.39 14.18 -37.21
N VAL A 256 -14.21 13.94 -38.24
CA VAL A 256 -14.69 12.63 -38.66
C VAL A 256 -13.48 11.87 -39.23
N ALA A 257 -13.13 10.73 -38.66
CA ALA A 257 -12.21 9.78 -39.29
C ALA A 257 -12.98 8.98 -40.37
N PRO A 258 -12.46 8.83 -41.60
CA PRO A 258 -13.05 7.93 -42.57
C PRO A 258 -12.66 6.49 -42.22
N THR A 259 -13.66 5.62 -42.18
CA THR A 259 -13.49 4.17 -42.22
C THR A 259 -12.99 3.75 -43.60
N GLY A 260 -11.97 2.91 -43.63
CA GLY A 260 -11.47 2.27 -44.84
C GLY A 260 -10.93 0.88 -44.49
N LEU A 261 -11.61 -0.11 -45.09
CA LEU A 261 -11.35 -1.55 -45.23
C LEU A 261 -9.97 -2.09 -44.83
#